data_AF-A0AAW5L4X6-F1
#
_entry.id   AF-A0AAW5L4X6-F1
#
_cell.length_a   1.000
_cell.length_b   1.000
_cell.length_c   1.000
_cell.angle_alpha   90.00
_cell.angle_beta   90.00
_cell.angle_gamma   90.00
#
_symmetry.space_group_name_H-M   'P 1'
#
loop_
_entity.id
_entity.type
_entity.pdbx_description
1 polymer ?
#
loop_
_entity_poly.entity_id
_entity_poly.type
_entity_poly.pdbx_seq_one_letter_code
_entity_poly.pdbx_strand_id
1 'polypeptide(L)'
;TKLTRYIPSETEEETPSEKAIIQQQQEKESCEFIFQHWNEKEIIQHRVLTQKTLSKIKARLNTFGVEELQQAIDHYHTVLTRSEYFWEYRWSLQEFLRSDENVEKFLNTAYLKGLRKKEFQHQVDLSNARTSGFPPAKGIVESQVDVDDIYAT
;
A
#
# COMPACT_ATOMS: atom_id res chain seq x y z
N THR A 1 -58.82 38.78 24.85
CA THR A 1 -57.54 38.05 25.02
C THR A 1 -57.31 37.24 23.77
N LYS A 2 -56.43 37.68 22.87
CA LYS A 2 -56.19 36.98 21.59
C LYS A 2 -55.21 35.85 21.84
N LEU A 3 -55.66 34.61 21.71
CA LEU A 3 -54.83 33.41 21.80
C LEU A 3 -54.21 33.16 20.41
N THR A 4 -52.97 33.60 20.21
CA THR A 4 -52.19 33.20 19.04
C THR A 4 -51.81 31.74 19.20
N ARG A 5 -52.39 30.88 18.37
CA ARG A 5 -52.01 29.47 18.27
C ARG A 5 -50.58 29.42 17.72
N TYR A 6 -49.64 29.08 18.59
CA TYR A 6 -48.28 28.74 18.22
C TYR A 6 -48.32 27.47 17.36
N ILE A 7 -47.93 27.59 16.09
CA ILE A 7 -47.66 26.47 15.20
C ILE A 7 -46.13 26.35 15.20
N PRO A 8 -45.52 25.34 15.84
CA PRO A 8 -44.11 25.07 15.61
C PRO A 8 -43.94 24.55 14.18
N SER A 9 -43.26 25.34 13.36
CA SER A 9 -42.76 24.96 12.05
C SER A 9 -41.60 23.98 12.17
N GLU A 10 -41.51 23.10 11.16
CA GLU A 10 -40.31 22.41 10.69
C GLU A 10 -39.74 21.32 11.60
N THR A 11 -40.53 20.24 11.62
CA THR A 11 -40.08 18.88 11.32
C THR A 11 -39.00 18.84 10.21
N GLU A 12 -37.71 18.86 10.58
CA GLU A 12 -36.62 18.30 9.77
C GLU A 12 -36.56 16.78 10.00
N GLU A 13 -37.52 16.05 9.41
CA GLU A 13 -37.45 14.58 9.32
C GLU A 13 -36.53 14.22 8.15
N GLU A 14 -35.23 14.26 8.41
CA GLU A 14 -34.18 13.75 7.55
C GLU A 14 -34.35 12.24 7.39
N THR A 15 -35.13 11.82 6.38
CA THR A 15 -35.50 10.42 6.18
C THR A 15 -34.26 9.49 6.23
N PRO A 16 -34.36 8.31 6.87
CA PRO A 16 -33.26 7.36 7.01
C PRO A 16 -32.83 6.67 5.70
N SER A 17 -33.46 7.01 4.57
CA SER A 17 -33.28 6.32 3.29
C SER A 17 -32.11 6.84 2.47
N GLU A 18 -31.74 8.12 2.55
CA GLU A 18 -30.72 8.71 1.66
C GLU A 18 -29.28 8.38 2.11
N LYS A 19 -29.05 8.40 3.42
CA LYS A 19 -27.77 8.05 4.06
C LYS A 19 -27.35 6.59 3.79
N ALA A 20 -28.30 5.67 3.66
CA ALA A 20 -28.02 4.27 3.34
C ALA A 20 -27.57 4.06 1.88
N ILE A 21 -28.05 4.89 0.95
CA ILE A 21 -27.74 4.75 -0.48
C ILE A 21 -26.32 5.25 -0.78
N ILE A 22 -25.93 6.37 -0.17
CA ILE A 22 -24.58 6.96 -0.31
C ILE A 22 -23.51 6.01 0.25
N GLN A 23 -23.78 5.38 1.39
CA GLN A 23 -22.86 4.42 2.02
C GLN A 23 -22.62 3.19 1.13
N GLN A 24 -23.67 2.63 0.53
CA GLN A 24 -23.56 1.46 -0.34
C GLN A 24 -22.80 1.75 -1.64
N GLN A 25 -22.94 2.97 -2.18
CA GLN A 25 -22.22 3.39 -3.37
C GLN A 25 -20.71 3.52 -3.10
N GLN A 26 -20.35 4.17 -1.98
CA GLN A 26 -18.95 4.36 -1.59
C GLN A 26 -18.22 3.04 -1.27
N GLU A 27 -18.91 2.08 -0.65
CA GLU A 27 -18.37 0.74 -0.40
C GLU A 27 -18.07 -0.01 -1.71
N LYS A 28 -18.93 0.16 -2.72
CA LYS A 28 -18.74 -0.46 -4.02
C LYS A 28 -17.54 0.13 -4.75
N GLU A 29 -17.43 1.46 -4.78
CA GLU A 29 -16.28 2.16 -5.35
C GLU A 29 -14.97 1.75 -4.68
N SER A 30 -14.99 1.62 -3.34
CA SER A 30 -13.84 1.13 -2.57
C SER A 30 -13.44 -0.30 -2.96
N CYS A 31 -14.42 -1.19 -3.17
CA CYS A 31 -14.15 -2.55 -3.62
C CYS A 31 -13.52 -2.58 -5.02
N GLU A 32 -14.06 -1.78 -5.94
CA GLU A 32 -13.53 -1.66 -7.30
C GLU A 32 -12.11 -1.09 -7.30
N PHE A 33 -11.84 -0.10 -6.45
CA PHE A 33 -10.53 0.49 -6.29
C PHE A 33 -9.48 -0.52 -5.81
N ILE A 34 -9.79 -1.30 -4.78
CA ILE A 34 -8.89 -2.38 -4.30
C ILE A 34 -8.66 -3.43 -5.40
N PHE A 35 -9.70 -3.80 -6.13
CA PHE A 35 -9.60 -4.77 -7.22
C PHE A 35 -8.71 -4.26 -8.36
N GLN A 36 -8.86 -2.99 -8.74
CA GLN A 36 -8.02 -2.35 -9.74
C GLN A 36 -6.57 -2.29 -9.29
N HIS A 37 -6.34 -1.85 -8.05
CA HIS A 37 -5.00 -1.79 -7.46
C HIS A 37 -4.29 -3.15 -7.47
N TRP A 38 -5.02 -4.24 -7.18
CA TRP A 38 -4.49 -5.59 -7.30
C TRP A 38 -4.11 -5.97 -8.73
N ASN A 39 -4.95 -5.63 -9.71
CA ASN A 39 -4.66 -5.91 -11.12
C ASN A 39 -3.45 -5.13 -11.63
N GLU A 40 -3.25 -3.90 -11.16
CA GLU A 40 -2.06 -3.09 -11.47
C GLU A 40 -0.75 -3.70 -10.96
N LYS A 41 -0.80 -4.52 -9.89
CA LYS A 41 0.38 -5.25 -9.40
C LYS A 41 0.75 -6.47 -10.25
N GLU A 42 -0.10 -6.84 -11.22
CA GLU A 42 0.14 -7.93 -12.17
C GLU A 42 0.54 -9.28 -11.54
N ILE A 43 0.21 -9.52 -10.27
CA ILE A 43 0.58 -10.76 -9.55
C ILE A 43 -0.16 -11.95 -10.13
N ILE A 44 -1.49 -11.88 -10.08
CA ILE A 44 -2.46 -12.75 -10.74
C ILE A 44 -3.61 -11.83 -11.16
N GLN A 45 -3.69 -11.54 -12.46
CA GLN A 45 -4.71 -10.66 -13.02
C GLN A 45 -6.06 -11.39 -13.10
N HIS A 46 -7.11 -10.72 -12.62
CA HIS A 46 -8.48 -11.20 -12.70
C HIS A 46 -9.22 -10.39 -13.76
N ARG A 47 -9.79 -11.06 -14.77
CA ARG A 47 -10.55 -10.39 -15.84
C ARG A 47 -11.89 -9.82 -15.37
N VAL A 48 -12.47 -10.41 -14.32
CA VAL A 48 -13.83 -10.10 -13.86
C VAL A 48 -13.83 -10.01 -12.34
N LEU A 49 -14.40 -8.93 -11.81
CA LEU A 49 -14.74 -8.83 -10.39
C LEU A 49 -15.96 -9.70 -10.10
N THR A 50 -15.73 -10.96 -9.70
CA THR A 50 -16.82 -11.85 -9.28
C THR A 50 -17.41 -11.45 -7.93
N GLN A 51 -18.72 -11.69 -7.76
CA GLN A 51 -19.45 -11.51 -6.49
C GLN A 51 -18.72 -12.12 -5.28
N LYS A 52 -18.14 -13.32 -5.42
CA LYS A 52 -17.36 -13.96 -4.35
C LYS A 52 -16.13 -13.14 -3.92
N THR A 53 -15.42 -12.54 -4.88
CA THR A 53 -14.28 -11.65 -4.59
C THR A 53 -14.77 -10.38 -3.92
N LEU A 54 -15.85 -9.79 -4.44
CA LEU A 54 -16.44 -8.56 -3.91
C LEU A 54 -16.87 -8.74 -2.45
N SER A 55 -17.58 -9.82 -2.12
CA SER A 55 -17.95 -10.12 -0.73
C SER A 55 -16.75 -10.25 0.19
N LYS A 56 -15.64 -10.84 -0.28
CA LYS A 56 -14.39 -10.93 0.51
C LYS A 56 -13.73 -9.57 0.71
N ILE A 57 -13.63 -8.76 -0.36
CA ILE A 57 -13.09 -7.40 -0.25
C ILE A 57 -13.91 -6.60 0.75
N LYS A 58 -15.24 -6.62 0.63
CA LYS A 58 -16.15 -5.93 1.55
C LYS A 58 -15.96 -6.37 3.00
N ALA A 59 -15.85 -7.68 3.24
CA ALA A 59 -15.61 -8.19 4.59
C ALA A 59 -14.30 -7.67 5.18
N ARG A 60 -13.24 -7.53 4.37
CA ARG A 60 -11.93 -7.03 4.80
C ARG A 60 -11.87 -5.51 4.94
N LEU A 61 -12.57 -4.79 4.06
CA LEU A 61 -12.73 -3.34 4.17
C LEU A 61 -13.37 -2.93 5.48
N ASN A 62 -14.31 -3.72 6.00
CA ASN A 62 -14.92 -3.46 7.30
C ASN A 62 -13.94 -3.66 8.49
N THR A 63 -12.84 -4.38 8.30
CA THR A 63 -11.84 -4.66 9.36
C THR A 63 -10.64 -3.71 9.31
N PHE A 64 -10.10 -3.45 8.12
CA PHE A 64 -8.82 -2.73 7.94
C PHE A 64 -8.97 -1.44 7.11
N GLY A 65 -10.14 -1.16 6.51
CA GLY A 65 -10.31 -0.01 5.62
C GLY A 65 -9.53 -0.11 4.30
N VAL A 66 -9.63 0.94 3.49
CA VAL A 66 -9.14 0.96 2.09
C VAL A 66 -7.62 1.14 2.02
N GLU A 67 -7.06 2.00 2.88
CA GLU A 67 -5.64 2.33 2.88
C GLU A 67 -4.77 1.17 3.35
N GLU A 68 -5.16 0.49 4.44
CA GLU A 68 -4.40 -0.66 4.95
C GLU A 68 -4.45 -1.82 3.97
N LEU A 69 -5.59 -2.07 3.31
CA LEU A 69 -5.68 -3.12 2.29
C LEU A 69 -4.73 -2.85 1.11
N GLN A 70 -4.66 -1.62 0.62
CA GLN A 70 -3.71 -1.25 -0.43
C GLN A 70 -2.27 -1.44 0.04
N GLN A 71 -1.94 -0.97 1.25
CA GLN A 71 -0.60 -1.10 1.80
C GLN A 71 -0.19 -2.57 1.93
N ALA A 72 -1.10 -3.44 2.41
CA ALA A 72 -0.86 -4.87 2.50
C ALA A 72 -0.59 -5.50 1.12
N ILE A 73 -1.32 -5.08 0.09
CA ILE A 73 -1.13 -5.53 -1.29
C ILE A 73 0.22 -5.05 -1.84
N ASP A 74 0.62 -3.81 -1.56
CA ASP A 74 1.89 -3.23 -2.01
C ASP A 74 3.10 -3.93 -1.37
N HIS A 75 3.02 -4.19 -0.06
CA HIS A 75 4.02 -4.98 0.65
C HIS A 75 4.10 -6.41 0.10
N TYR A 76 2.96 -7.05 -0.16
CA TYR A 76 2.92 -8.38 -0.77
C TYR A 76 3.58 -8.40 -2.15
N HIS A 77 3.28 -7.42 -3.01
CA HIS A 77 3.91 -7.25 -4.31
C HIS A 77 5.43 -7.04 -4.19
N THR A 78 5.87 -6.23 -3.22
CA THR A 78 7.29 -5.97 -2.96
C THR A 78 8.03 -7.25 -2.58
N VAL A 79 7.44 -8.06 -1.68
CA VAL A 79 7.98 -9.36 -1.26
C VAL A 79 8.10 -10.35 -2.42
N LEU A 80 7.18 -10.30 -3.39
CA LEU A 80 7.24 -11.14 -4.58
C LEU A 80 8.22 -10.66 -5.65
N THR A 81 8.42 -9.34 -5.77
CA THR A 81 9.24 -8.75 -6.83
C THR A 81 10.72 -8.71 -6.46
N ARG A 82 11.01 -8.48 -5.18
CA ARG A 82 12.39 -8.36 -4.68
C ARG A 82 12.97 -9.74 -4.43
N SER A 83 14.08 -10.05 -5.11
CA SER A 83 14.86 -11.29 -4.91
C SER A 83 15.44 -11.44 -3.49
N GLU A 84 15.40 -10.35 -2.72
CA GLU A 84 15.79 -10.27 -1.31
C GLU A 84 14.88 -11.05 -0.37
N TYR A 85 13.69 -11.50 -0.80
CA TYR A 85 12.78 -12.28 0.02
C TYR A 85 12.70 -13.74 -0.44
N PHE A 86 12.43 -14.67 0.48
CA PHE A 86 12.27 -16.11 0.19
C PHE A 86 10.86 -16.50 -0.30
N TRP A 87 10.03 -15.55 -0.71
CA TRP A 87 8.62 -15.81 -0.96
C TRP A 87 8.34 -16.14 -2.42
N GLU A 88 8.01 -17.40 -2.70
CA GLU A 88 7.72 -17.88 -4.06
C GLU A 88 6.21 -18.08 -4.32
N TYR A 89 5.40 -18.14 -3.27
CA TYR A 89 4.00 -18.51 -3.39
C TYR A 89 3.10 -17.32 -3.80
N ARG A 90 2.49 -17.45 -4.99
CA ARG A 90 1.59 -16.44 -5.55
C ARG A 90 0.13 -16.76 -5.19
N TRP A 91 -0.45 -15.91 -4.35
CA TRP A 91 -1.87 -15.92 -4.02
C TRP A 91 -2.67 -15.14 -5.04
N SER A 92 -3.87 -15.62 -5.32
CA SER A 92 -4.89 -14.81 -6.00
C SER A 92 -5.51 -13.82 -5.01
N LEU A 93 -6.13 -12.74 -5.48
CA LEU A 93 -6.84 -11.79 -4.62
C LEU A 93 -7.84 -12.47 -3.67
N GLN A 94 -8.57 -13.49 -4.17
CA GLN A 94 -9.50 -14.26 -3.34
C GLN A 94 -8.83 -15.07 -2.23
N GLU A 95 -7.59 -15.52 -2.46
CA GLU A 95 -6.82 -16.31 -1.50
C GLU A 95 -6.09 -15.42 -0.50
N PHE A 96 -5.54 -14.31 -0.98
CA PHE A 96 -4.98 -13.25 -0.13
C PHE A 96 -6.03 -12.76 0.87
N LEU A 97 -7.23 -12.42 0.40
CA LEU A 97 -8.33 -11.94 1.25
C LEU A 97 -9.08 -13.06 2.00
N ARG A 98 -8.65 -14.32 1.90
CA ARG A 98 -9.33 -15.45 2.54
C ARG A 98 -9.33 -15.31 4.07
N SER A 99 -8.23 -14.86 4.66
CA SER A 99 -8.07 -14.67 6.10
C SER A 99 -7.57 -13.25 6.42
N ASP A 100 -8.04 -12.69 7.53
CA ASP A 100 -7.55 -11.44 8.13
C ASP A 100 -6.06 -11.55 8.47
N GLU A 101 -5.66 -12.68 9.05
CA GLU A 101 -4.25 -13.00 9.30
C GLU A 101 -3.33 -12.80 8.09
N ASN A 102 -3.81 -13.03 6.86
CA ASN A 102 -3.01 -12.83 5.67
C ASN A 102 -2.72 -11.34 5.47
N VAL A 103 -3.75 -10.50 5.56
CA VAL A 103 -3.61 -9.05 5.43
C VAL A 103 -2.72 -8.51 6.57
N GLU A 104 -2.95 -8.96 7.81
CA GLU A 104 -2.17 -8.56 8.98
C GLU A 104 -0.69 -8.92 8.87
N LYS A 105 -0.37 -10.11 8.34
CA LYS A 105 1.02 -10.53 8.09
C LYS A 105 1.77 -9.55 7.19
N PHE A 106 1.11 -9.08 6.12
CA PHE A 106 1.74 -8.16 5.17
C PHE A 106 1.67 -6.70 5.62
N LEU A 107 0.82 -6.34 6.58
CA LEU A 107 0.89 -5.07 7.29
C LEU A 107 2.03 -5.06 8.34
N ASN A 108 2.35 -6.22 8.90
CA ASN A 108 3.38 -6.34 9.92
C ASN A 108 4.79 -6.26 9.32
N THR A 109 5.43 -5.10 9.48
CA THR A 109 6.79 -4.87 8.99
C THR A 109 7.85 -5.79 9.60
N ALA A 110 7.65 -6.32 10.81
CA ALA A 110 8.56 -7.28 11.44
C ALA A 110 8.48 -8.64 10.73
N TYR A 111 7.27 -9.07 10.33
CA TYR A 111 7.08 -10.26 9.51
C TYR A 111 7.79 -10.13 8.16
N LEU A 112 7.63 -8.99 7.48
CA LEU A 112 8.33 -8.71 6.21
C LEU A 112 9.85 -8.78 6.37
N LYS A 113 10.40 -8.20 7.44
CA LYS A 113 11.84 -8.28 7.73
C LYS A 113 12.31 -9.72 7.93
N GLY A 114 11.50 -10.56 8.57
CA GLY A 114 11.79 -11.98 8.76
C GLY A 114 11.83 -12.80 7.46
N LEU A 115 11.10 -12.36 6.42
CA LEU A 115 11.12 -12.99 5.10
C LEU A 115 12.36 -12.65 4.26
N ARG A 116 13.15 -11.66 4.69
CA ARG A 116 14.34 -11.20 3.98
C ARG A 116 15.48 -12.22 4.13
N LYS A 117 16.16 -12.54 3.03
CA LYS A 117 17.31 -13.44 3.04
C LYS A 117 18.45 -12.83 3.83
N LYS A 118 19.07 -13.65 4.70
CA LYS A 118 20.15 -13.25 5.61
C LYS A 118 21.35 -12.62 4.88
N GLU A 119 21.59 -13.00 3.63
CA GLU A 119 22.66 -12.43 2.78
C GLU A 119 22.48 -10.93 2.50
N PHE A 120 21.25 -10.44 2.41
CA PHE A 120 20.98 -9.01 2.18
C PHE A 120 20.91 -8.21 3.50
N GLN A 121 20.85 -8.88 4.65
CA GLN A 121 20.75 -8.23 5.96
C GLN A 121 21.98 -7.36 6.28
N HIS A 122 23.14 -7.65 5.69
CA HIS A 122 24.43 -6.98 6.00
C HIS A 122 24.75 -5.69 5.22
N GLN A 123 23.97 -5.29 4.20
CA GLN A 123 24.33 -4.10 3.40
C GLN A 123 23.81 -2.76 3.96
N VAL A 124 22.93 -2.77 4.96
CA VAL A 124 22.27 -1.54 5.47
C VAL A 124 23.08 -0.87 6.58
N ASP A 125 24.06 -1.57 7.17
CA ASP A 125 24.86 -1.04 8.28
C ASP A 125 25.97 -0.08 7.82
N LEU A 126 26.39 -0.14 6.55
CA LEU A 126 27.49 0.68 6.02
C LEU A 126 27.04 2.01 5.38
N SER A 127 25.75 2.17 5.04
CA SER A 127 25.23 3.38 4.39
C SER A 127 24.77 4.46 5.36
N ASN A 128 24.33 4.10 6.57
CA ASN A 128 23.89 5.07 7.58
C ASN A 128 25.05 5.75 8.35
N ALA A 129 26.29 5.28 8.19
CA ALA A 129 27.46 5.89 8.83
C ALA A 129 28.03 7.12 8.08
N ARG A 130 27.57 7.41 6.84
CA ARG A 130 28.13 8.49 6.02
C ARG A 130 27.48 9.86 6.19
N THR A 131 26.37 9.97 6.91
CA THR A 131 25.62 11.25 7.02
C THR A 131 25.74 11.94 8.38
N SER A 132 26.45 11.37 9.35
CA SER A 132 26.64 11.98 10.66
C SER A 132 28.11 12.12 11.03
N GLY A 133 28.69 13.26 10.64
CA GLY A 133 29.69 13.94 11.48
C GLY A 133 31.15 13.80 11.09
N PHE A 134 31.58 14.37 9.96
CA PHE A 134 32.96 14.89 9.81
C PHE A 134 32.94 16.17 8.95
N PRO A 135 33.53 17.29 9.39
CA PRO A 135 33.59 18.52 8.59
C PRO A 135 34.56 18.34 7.39
N PRO A 136 34.34 19.05 6.27
CA PRO A 136 35.18 18.94 5.10
C PRO A 136 36.54 19.61 5.36
N ALA A 137 37.57 18.81 5.57
CA ALA A 137 38.95 19.30 5.53
C ALA A 137 39.38 19.44 4.07
N LYS A 138 39.67 20.69 3.68
CA LYS A 138 40.26 21.10 2.41
C LYS A 138 41.65 20.46 2.20
N GLY A 139 41.94 20.04 0.96
CA GLY A 139 43.28 19.68 0.49
C GLY A 139 43.20 18.67 -0.67
N ILE A 140 43.21 19.08 -1.96
CA ILE A 140 44.42 19.29 -2.79
C ILE A 140 45.19 17.94 -2.91
N VAL A 141 45.37 17.27 -4.04
CA VAL A 141 45.29 17.62 -5.47
C VAL A 141 45.20 16.31 -6.27
N GLU A 142 44.41 16.33 -7.34
CA GLU A 142 44.32 15.30 -8.37
C GLU A 142 45.68 15.15 -9.10
N SER A 143 46.12 13.92 -9.31
CA SER A 143 47.13 13.62 -10.34
C SER A 143 46.56 12.52 -11.21
N GLN A 144 45.64 12.94 -12.08
CA GLN A 144 45.23 12.19 -13.25
C GLN A 144 46.43 12.17 -14.19
N VAL A 145 46.95 10.97 -14.45
CA VAL A 145 47.89 10.72 -15.54
C VAL A 145 47.17 10.98 -16.85
N ASP A 146 47.63 12.01 -17.57
CA ASP A 146 47.17 12.35 -18.91
C ASP A 146 47.71 11.30 -19.88
N VAL A 147 46.80 10.60 -20.55
CA VAL A 147 47.08 9.50 -21.48
C VAL A 147 46.57 9.86 -22.87
N ASP A 148 47.02 10.97 -23.43
CA ASP A 148 46.73 11.29 -24.83
C ASP A 148 47.97 11.88 -25.54
N ASP A 149 49.01 11.05 -25.59
CA ASP A 149 50.11 11.15 -26.56
C ASP A 149 49.74 10.34 -27.82
N ILE A 150 48.56 10.57 -28.42
CA ILE A 150 48.20 9.97 -29.73
C ILE A 150 47.31 10.93 -30.53
N TYR A 151 47.93 11.57 -31.55
CA TYR A 151 47.43 12.27 -32.75
C TYR A 151 48.07 13.68 -32.88
N ALA A 152 49.26 13.79 -33.47
CA ALA A 152 49.52 13.90 -34.92
C ALA A 152 49.32 15.30 -35.52
N THR A 153 50.43 16.02 -35.77
CA THR A 153 50.94 16.43 -37.11
C THR A 153 51.96 17.55 -36.95
#